data_AF-A0A5D4KCJ1-F1
#
_entry.id   AF-A0A5D4KCJ1-F1
#
_cell.length_a   1.000
_cell.length_b   1.000
_cell.length_c   1.000
_cell.angle_alpha   90.00
_cell.angle_beta   90.00
_cell.angle_gamma   90.00
#
_symmetry.space_group_name_H-M   'P 1'
#
loop_
_entity.id
_entity.type
_entity.pdbx_description
1 polymer ?
#
loop_
_entity_poly.entity_id
_entity_poly.type
_entity_poly.pdbx_seq_one_letter_code
_entity_poly.pdbx_strand_id
1 'polypeptide(L)'
;MEALDWDSDQYKLFSTTNIENRVNADKLFLSFLIEVEKSQLDLRKVFTIKEIMMFIPRGTAGINKYATYGFSFMSMLSTQKNRDYFIFDNPGVRDEFTASCQSRLRDNYYWKKHYLGQRVRINSKYLTNLE
;
A
#
# COMPACT_ATOMS: atom_id res chain seq x y z
N MET A 1 -3.14 18.97 -9.30
CA MET A 1 -2.81 17.84 -8.42
C MET A 1 -1.46 18.16 -7.83
N GLU A 2 -1.42 18.53 -6.56
CA GLU A 2 -0.18 18.88 -5.86
C GLU A 2 0.77 17.68 -5.85
N ALA A 3 2.06 17.95 -5.91
CA ALA A 3 3.08 16.92 -5.79
C ALA A 3 2.95 16.24 -4.42
N LEU A 4 3.17 14.92 -4.36
CA LEU A 4 3.20 14.20 -3.09
C LEU A 4 4.36 14.75 -2.25
N ASP A 5 4.03 15.42 -1.15
CA ASP A 5 5.01 15.92 -0.19
C ASP A 5 5.43 14.78 0.73
N TRP A 6 6.67 14.31 0.54
CA TRP A 6 7.25 13.16 1.23
C TRP A 6 7.74 13.50 2.63
N ASP A 7 8.13 14.75 2.86
CA ASP A 7 8.89 15.13 4.06
C ASP A 7 8.11 16.22 4.81
N SER A 8 6.77 16.12 4.75
CA SER A 8 5.86 17.10 5.34
C SER A 8 5.75 16.92 6.85
N ASP A 9 6.08 17.97 7.61
CA ASP A 9 5.89 18.01 9.08
C ASP A 9 4.40 18.02 9.50
N GLN A 10 3.48 18.05 8.53
CA GLN A 10 2.04 18.04 8.80
C GLN A 10 1.51 16.66 9.20
N TYR A 11 2.21 15.58 8.87
CA TYR A 11 1.79 14.22 9.20
C TYR A 11 2.18 13.89 10.64
N LYS A 12 1.19 13.58 11.48
CA LYS A 12 1.39 13.30 12.90
C LYS A 12 1.43 11.82 13.21
N LEU A 13 0.87 10.98 12.32
CA LEU A 13 0.63 9.56 12.59
C LEU A 13 1.66 8.61 11.96
N PHE A 14 2.45 9.08 11.00
CA PHE A 14 3.42 8.26 10.30
C PHE A 14 4.64 9.07 9.86
N SER A 15 5.74 8.35 9.58
CA SER A 15 6.97 8.92 9.02
C SER A 15 7.32 8.21 7.72
N THR A 16 7.87 8.97 6.77
CA THR A 16 8.31 8.46 5.47
C THR A 16 9.76 7.97 5.48
N THR A 17 10.50 8.13 6.59
CA THR A 17 11.92 7.74 6.69
C THR A 17 12.15 6.28 6.29
N ASN A 18 11.18 5.40 6.57
CA ASN A 18 11.26 3.97 6.27
C ASN A 18 10.73 3.59 4.86
N ILE A 19 10.37 4.58 4.02
CA ILE A 19 9.85 4.38 2.66
C ILE A 19 10.92 4.77 1.63
N GLU A 20 11.80 3.82 1.30
CA GLU A 20 13.04 4.11 0.57
C GLU A 20 12.90 4.23 -0.95
N ASN A 21 12.07 3.37 -1.56
CA ASN A 21 12.10 3.18 -3.02
C ASN A 21 11.48 4.33 -3.83
N ARG A 22 10.52 5.07 -3.25
CA ARG A 22 9.79 6.21 -3.84
C ARG A 22 9.22 5.98 -5.26
N VAL A 23 8.97 4.72 -5.67
CA VAL A 23 8.28 4.37 -6.93
C VAL A 23 6.77 4.23 -6.71
N ASN A 24 6.03 3.89 -7.76
CA ASN A 24 4.55 3.92 -7.75
C ASN A 24 3.90 3.15 -6.60
N ALA A 25 4.42 1.97 -6.24
CA ALA A 25 3.90 1.20 -5.11
C ALA A 25 4.08 1.95 -3.78
N ASP A 26 5.22 2.62 -3.61
CA ASP A 26 5.56 3.35 -2.39
C ASP A 26 4.77 4.67 -2.32
N LYS A 27 4.52 5.31 -3.46
CA LYS A 27 3.61 6.47 -3.57
C LYS A 27 2.17 6.10 -3.22
N LEU A 28 1.71 4.92 -3.63
CA LEU A 28 0.38 4.42 -3.24
C LEU A 28 0.31 4.18 -1.74
N PHE A 29 1.35 3.60 -1.13
CA PHE A 29 1.39 3.40 0.32
C PHE A 29 1.38 4.72 1.08
N LEU A 30 2.21 5.69 0.69
CA LEU A 30 2.18 7.02 1.30
C LEU A 30 0.82 7.70 1.13
N SER A 31 0.22 7.61 -0.06
CA SER A 31 -1.14 8.13 -0.29
C SER A 31 -2.16 7.47 0.64
N PHE A 32 -2.04 6.17 0.89
CA PHE A 32 -2.92 5.45 1.80
C PHE A 32 -2.75 5.92 3.25
N LEU A 33 -1.51 6.11 3.73
CA LEU A 33 -1.25 6.65 5.07
C LEU A 33 -1.87 8.04 5.26
N ILE A 34 -1.71 8.92 4.27
CA ILE A 34 -2.31 10.26 4.27
C ILE A 34 -3.83 10.18 4.40
N GLU A 35 -4.48 9.31 3.61
CA GLU A 35 -5.94 9.20 3.64
C GLU A 35 -6.45 8.55 4.95
N VAL A 36 -5.69 7.63 5.54
CA VAL A 36 -5.98 7.07 6.88
C VAL A 36 -5.93 8.16 7.94
N GLU A 37 -4.90 9.01 7.94
CA GLU A 37 -4.76 10.12 8.88
C GLU A 37 -5.87 11.18 8.71
N LYS A 38 -6.15 11.59 7.47
CA LYS A 38 -7.27 12.53 7.17
C LYS A 38 -8.62 11.99 7.61
N SER A 39 -8.82 10.67 7.49
CA SER A 39 -10.05 10.00 7.89
C SER A 39 -10.15 9.75 9.40
N GLN A 40 -9.12 10.14 10.17
CA GLN A 40 -9.03 9.96 11.62
C GLN A 40 -9.28 8.51 12.06
N LEU A 41 -8.85 7.55 11.24
CA LEU A 41 -9.01 6.13 11.54
C LEU A 41 -7.95 5.68 12.54
N ASP A 42 -8.32 4.70 13.37
CA ASP A 42 -7.36 3.99 14.20
C ASP A 42 -6.29 3.32 13.33
N LEU A 43 -5.03 3.62 13.59
CA LEU A 43 -3.88 3.05 12.89
C LEU A 43 -3.75 1.53 13.07
N ARG A 44 -4.35 0.99 14.13
CA ARG A 44 -4.40 -0.46 14.43
C ARG A 44 -5.55 -1.14 13.70
N LYS A 45 -6.40 -0.38 12.98
CA LYS A 45 -7.51 -0.92 12.20
C LYS A 45 -7.01 -2.01 11.26
N VAL A 46 -7.74 -3.12 11.27
CA VAL A 46 -7.60 -4.15 10.23
C VAL A 46 -8.37 -3.68 9.00
N PHE A 47 -7.66 -3.59 7.88
CA PHE A 47 -8.22 -3.25 6.59
C PHE A 47 -8.35 -4.51 5.74
N THR A 48 -9.37 -4.54 4.90
CA THR A 48 -9.41 -5.43 3.75
C THR A 48 -8.67 -4.80 2.57
N ILE A 49 -8.14 -5.63 1.66
CA ILE A 49 -7.57 -5.16 0.40
C ILE A 49 -8.57 -4.28 -0.37
N LYS A 50 -9.87 -4.61 -0.31
CA LYS A 50 -10.93 -3.80 -0.92
C LYS A 50 -11.02 -2.39 -0.31
N GLU A 51 -10.97 -2.26 1.01
CA GLU A 51 -10.97 -0.95 1.68
C GLU A 51 -9.75 -0.13 1.25
N ILE A 52 -8.56 -0.73 1.24
CA ILE A 52 -7.33 -0.03 0.79
C ILE A 52 -7.50 0.46 -0.65
N MET A 53 -8.00 -0.37 -1.56
CA MET A 53 -8.27 0.03 -2.95
C MET A 53 -9.25 1.21 -3.06
N MET A 54 -10.23 1.31 -2.15
CA MET A 54 -11.17 2.43 -2.12
C MET A 54 -10.55 3.74 -1.64
N PHE A 55 -9.58 3.69 -0.72
CA PHE A 55 -8.81 4.87 -0.30
C PHE A 55 -7.87 5.37 -1.39
N ILE A 56 -7.25 4.45 -2.12
CA ILE A 56 -6.26 4.78 -3.14
C ILE A 56 -6.66 4.21 -4.51
N PRO A 57 -7.75 4.70 -5.11
CA PRO A 57 -8.22 4.23 -6.42
C PRO A 57 -7.23 4.61 -7.53
N ARG A 58 -7.44 4.05 -8.73
CA ARG A 58 -6.69 4.45 -9.93
C ARG A 58 -6.80 5.97 -10.15
N GLY A 59 -5.68 6.62 -10.42
CA GLY A 59 -5.56 8.08 -10.47
C GLY A 59 -4.80 8.65 -9.28
N THR A 60 -4.85 7.97 -8.12
CA THR A 60 -4.04 8.32 -6.95
C THR A 60 -2.54 8.34 -7.30
N ALA A 61 -1.82 9.29 -6.71
CA ALA A 61 -0.40 9.53 -6.99
C ALA A 61 -0.06 9.71 -8.48
N GLY A 62 -1.02 10.15 -9.30
CA GLY A 62 -0.87 10.33 -10.74
C GLY A 62 -0.82 9.02 -11.54
N ILE A 63 -1.16 7.88 -10.95
CA ILE A 63 -1.10 6.57 -11.60
C ILE A 63 -2.40 6.31 -12.37
N ASN A 64 -2.47 6.86 -13.59
CA ASN A 64 -3.68 6.79 -14.42
C ASN A 64 -3.78 5.53 -15.28
N LYS A 65 -2.64 4.95 -15.68
CA LYS A 65 -2.61 3.76 -16.55
C LYS A 65 -3.13 2.54 -15.80
N TYR A 66 -4.13 1.87 -16.36
CA TYR A 66 -4.82 0.73 -15.72
C TYR A 66 -3.85 -0.39 -15.32
N ALA A 67 -3.03 -0.89 -16.25
CA ALA A 67 -2.06 -1.94 -15.96
C ALA A 67 -1.03 -1.52 -14.89
N THR A 68 -0.56 -0.27 -14.94
CA THR A 68 0.40 0.27 -13.98
C THR A 68 -0.18 0.36 -12.58
N TYR A 69 -1.43 0.81 -12.42
CA TYR A 69 -2.10 0.86 -11.13
C TYR A 69 -2.21 -0.54 -10.51
N GLY A 70 -2.78 -1.49 -11.25
CA GLY A 70 -2.98 -2.86 -10.75
C GLY A 70 -1.66 -3.49 -10.28
N PHE A 71 -0.61 -3.36 -11.09
CA PHE A 71 0.70 -3.87 -10.75
C PHE A 71 1.31 -3.15 -9.54
N SER A 72 1.24 -1.82 -9.49
CA SER A 72 1.82 -1.03 -8.40
C SER A 72 1.11 -1.34 -7.08
N PHE A 73 -0.20 -1.54 -7.12
CA PHE A 73 -1.01 -1.93 -5.97
C PHE A 73 -0.62 -3.35 -5.48
N MET A 74 -0.46 -4.31 -6.39
CA MET A 74 0.04 -5.65 -6.04
C MET A 74 1.46 -5.61 -5.47
N SER A 75 2.33 -4.80 -6.07
CA SER A 75 3.73 -4.62 -5.65
C SER A 75 3.83 -3.95 -4.27
N MET A 76 2.89 -3.07 -3.93
CA MET A 76 2.76 -2.46 -2.60
C MET A 76 2.39 -3.49 -1.53
N LEU A 77 1.63 -4.52 -1.91
CA LEU A 77 1.19 -5.61 -1.04
C LEU A 77 2.17 -6.79 -0.94
N SER A 78 3.28 -6.75 -1.70
CA SER A 78 4.26 -7.85 -1.76
C SER A 78 5.57 -7.49 -1.05
N THR A 79 6.52 -8.42 -1.06
CA THR A 79 7.90 -8.20 -0.57
C THR A 79 8.87 -7.71 -1.64
N GLN A 80 8.37 -7.37 -2.84
CA GLN A 80 9.22 -6.82 -3.90
C GLN A 80 9.90 -5.53 -3.43
N LYS A 81 11.21 -5.43 -3.66
CA LYS A 81 12.05 -4.32 -3.16
C LYS A 81 12.02 -4.17 -1.63
N ASN A 82 12.02 -5.29 -0.91
CA ASN A 82 12.05 -5.37 0.55
C ASN A 82 10.87 -4.66 1.25
N ARG A 83 9.73 -4.60 0.58
CA ARG A 83 8.51 -4.01 1.16
C ARG A 83 7.87 -4.94 2.18
N ASP A 84 7.40 -4.34 3.25
CA ASP A 84 6.70 -4.99 4.35
C ASP A 84 5.69 -4.00 4.96
N TYR A 85 5.08 -3.18 4.10
CA TYR A 85 4.08 -2.16 4.46
C TYR A 85 2.90 -2.70 5.24
N PHE A 86 2.56 -3.97 4.99
CA PHE A 86 1.39 -4.62 5.57
C PHE A 86 1.75 -5.94 6.25
N ILE A 87 1.14 -6.15 7.42
CA ILE A 87 1.11 -7.43 8.11
C ILE A 87 -0.18 -8.14 7.72
N PHE A 88 -0.07 -9.31 7.10
CA PHE A 88 -1.20 -10.09 6.61
C PHE A 88 -1.68 -11.06 7.69
N ASP A 89 -3.01 -11.19 7.84
CA ASP A 89 -3.58 -12.25 8.68
C ASP A 89 -3.26 -13.65 8.09
N ASN A 90 -3.11 -13.75 6.76
CA ASN A 90 -2.59 -14.95 6.08
C ASN A 90 -1.27 -14.60 5.33
N PRO A 91 -0.11 -14.96 5.89
CA PRO A 91 1.19 -14.68 5.28
C PRO A 91 1.38 -15.27 3.87
N GLY A 92 0.74 -16.40 3.55
CA GLY A 92 0.88 -17.06 2.26
C GLY A 92 0.41 -16.19 1.08
N VAL A 93 -0.56 -15.30 1.31
CA VAL A 93 -1.06 -14.36 0.29
C VAL A 93 0.01 -13.35 -0.10
N ARG A 94 0.86 -12.92 0.84
CA ARG A 94 1.97 -12.01 0.56
C ARG A 94 3.00 -12.69 -0.35
N ASP A 95 3.30 -13.95 -0.09
CA ASP A 95 4.26 -14.73 -0.88
C ASP A 95 3.74 -14.96 -2.31
N GLU A 96 2.44 -15.22 -2.47
CA GLU A 96 1.79 -15.29 -3.78
C GLU A 96 1.89 -13.97 -4.57
N PHE A 97 1.68 -12.83 -3.91
CA PHE A 97 1.86 -11.52 -4.56
C PHE A 97 3.32 -11.29 -4.96
N THR A 98 4.28 -11.68 -4.13
CA THR A 98 5.70 -11.58 -4.45
C THR A 98 6.05 -12.42 -5.68
N ALA A 99 5.62 -13.69 -5.70
CA ALA A 99 5.84 -14.58 -6.84
C ALA A 99 5.17 -14.02 -8.11
N SER A 100 3.93 -13.52 -7.99
CA SER A 100 3.20 -12.88 -9.09
C SER A 100 3.93 -11.66 -9.64
N CYS A 101 4.50 -10.81 -8.77
CA CYS A 101 5.27 -9.64 -9.19
C CYS A 101 6.57 -9.99 -9.94
N GLN A 102 7.15 -11.17 -9.70
CA GLN A 102 8.37 -11.66 -10.37
C GLN A 102 8.07 -12.36 -11.70
N SER A 103 6.82 -12.78 -11.94
CA SER A 103 6.44 -13.47 -13.17
C SER A 103 6.39 -12.56 -14.39
N ARG A 104 6.88 -13.07 -15.54
CA ARG A 104 6.76 -12.39 -16.84
C ARG A 104 5.33 -12.41 -17.38
N LEU A 105 4.54 -13.43 -17.02
CA LEU A 105 3.14 -13.62 -17.43
C LEU A 105 2.15 -13.17 -16.35
N ARG A 106 2.59 -12.27 -15.47
CA ARG A 106 1.80 -11.81 -14.32
C ARG A 106 0.45 -11.21 -14.73
N ASP A 107 -0.56 -11.50 -13.92
CA ASP A 107 -1.82 -10.77 -13.93
C ASP A 107 -1.72 -9.56 -12.99
N ASN A 108 -1.70 -8.35 -13.56
CA ASN A 108 -1.61 -7.10 -12.78
C ASN A 108 -2.81 -6.88 -11.84
N TYR A 109 -3.89 -7.64 -11.97
CA TYR A 109 -5.10 -7.54 -11.14
C TYR A 109 -5.41 -8.82 -10.38
N TYR A 110 -4.44 -9.72 -10.21
CA TYR A 110 -4.59 -10.96 -9.46
C TYR A 110 -5.21 -10.72 -8.06
N TRP A 111 -4.71 -9.73 -7.33
CA TRP A 111 -5.25 -9.31 -6.03
C TRP A 111 -6.75 -8.96 -6.06
N LYS A 112 -7.22 -8.31 -7.14
CA LYS A 112 -8.62 -7.89 -7.29
C LYS A 112 -9.54 -9.06 -7.58
N LYS A 113 -9.03 -10.11 -8.24
CA LYS A 113 -9.80 -11.30 -8.59
C LYS A 113 -9.95 -12.28 -7.43
N HIS A 114 -8.92 -12.38 -6.58
CA HIS A 114 -8.84 -13.47 -5.60
C HIS A 114 -8.83 -13.00 -4.13
N TYR A 115 -8.41 -11.77 -3.84
CA TYR A 115 -8.01 -11.39 -2.47
C TYR A 115 -8.65 -10.11 -1.94
N LEU A 116 -9.76 -9.63 -2.51
CA LEU A 116 -10.43 -8.42 -2.01
C LEU A 116 -10.82 -8.47 -0.53
N GLY A 117 -11.14 -9.66 -0.02
CA GLY A 117 -11.47 -9.89 1.39
C GLY A 117 -10.27 -10.14 2.31
N GLN A 118 -9.04 -10.22 1.77
CA GLN A 118 -7.85 -10.46 2.58
C GLN A 118 -7.64 -9.31 3.56
N ARG A 119 -7.45 -9.67 4.82
CA ARG A 119 -7.26 -8.75 5.94
C ARG A 119 -5.78 -8.47 6.19
N VAL A 120 -5.46 -7.21 6.40
CA VAL A 120 -4.12 -6.70 6.66
C VAL A 120 -4.13 -5.56 7.68
N ARG A 121 -3.00 -5.33 8.32
CA ARG A 121 -2.73 -4.16 9.16
C ARG A 121 -1.52 -3.42 8.63
N ILE A 122 -1.47 -2.10 8.82
CA ILE A 122 -0.25 -1.33 8.55
C ILE A 122 0.84 -1.84 9.49
N ASN A 123 2.05 -2.05 8.97
CA ASN A 123 3.18 -2.43 9.79
C ASN A 123 3.58 -1.27 10.71
N SER A 124 3.65 -1.53 12.01
CA SER A 124 3.91 -0.54 13.06
C SER A 124 5.17 0.28 12.84
N LYS A 125 6.18 -0.26 12.13
CA LYS A 125 7.42 0.47 11.81
C LYS A 125 7.23 1.73 10.96
N TYR A 126 6.07 1.89 10.32
CA TYR A 126 5.73 3.08 9.53
C TYR A 126 4.96 4.13 10.33
N LEU A 127 4.63 3.84 11.58
CA LEU A 127 3.80 4.68 12.44
C LEU A 127 4.67 5.37 13.50
N THR A 128 4.38 6.63 13.81
CA THR A 128 5.16 7.44 14.75
C THR A 128 4.65 7.35 16.20
N ASN A 129 3.37 7.06 16.41
CA ASN A 129 2.71 7.13 17.73
C ASN A 129 1.98 5.82 18.09
N LEU A 130 2.72 4.75 18.35
CA LEU A 130 2.15 3.50 18.90
C LEU A 130 2.47 3.29 20.39
N GLU A 131 2.61 4.38 21.14
CA GLU A 131 2.62 4.35 22.60
C GLU A 131 1.22 4.05 23.17
#